data_AF-A0A3B9LC62-F1
#
_entry.id   AF-A0A3B9LC62-F1
#
_cell.length_a   1.000
_cell.length_b   1.000
_cell.length_c   1.000
_cell.angle_alpha   90.00
_cell.angle_beta   90.00
_cell.angle_gamma   90.00
#
_symmetry.space_group_name_H-M   'P 1'
#
loop_
_entity.id
_entity.type
_entity.pdbx_description
1 polymer ?
#
loop_
_entity_poly.entity_id
_entity_poly.type
_entity_poly.pdbx_seq_one_letter_code
_entity_poly.pdbx_strand_id
1 'polypeptide(L)'
;MVTAFSISRKLLPFIAACAVVSSVSADEGMWLFNNPPLKQFKEKYQFEPTPQWLEHLQKSSVRFNSGGSGSFVSANGLVITNHHVGADALQKASSEQHNYLKEGFYAKTRDQEIKCADLELNVLMSIEDVTARVNGAVKQGMSADAAAAARTSAIAQIEKESKEKTGLRSDVVTLYQGGASHLYRYKRYDDVRIVFAPEQQMAFYGGDPD
;
A
#
# COMPACT_ATOMS: atom_id res chain seq x y z
N MET A 1 66.35 -17.57 -40.05
CA MET A 1 65.58 -18.35 -39.07
C MET A 1 64.21 -17.69 -38.97
N VAL A 2 63.19 -18.43 -39.35
CA VAL A 2 61.75 -18.09 -39.50
C VAL A 2 61.20 -17.70 -38.11
N THR A 3 60.26 -16.77 -37.92
CA THR A 3 58.83 -16.93 -38.24
C THR A 3 58.10 -15.58 -38.13
N ALA A 4 57.43 -15.18 -39.20
CA ALA A 4 56.32 -14.22 -39.16
C ALA A 4 55.07 -15.00 -38.76
N PHE A 5 54.39 -14.59 -37.68
CA PHE A 5 53.05 -15.09 -37.38
C PHE A 5 52.01 -14.18 -38.03
N SER A 6 51.30 -14.79 -38.96
CA SER A 6 50.14 -14.28 -39.69
C SER A 6 49.03 -13.86 -38.72
N ILE A 7 48.63 -12.59 -38.76
CA ILE A 7 47.39 -12.13 -38.12
C ILE A 7 46.24 -12.68 -38.97
N SER A 8 45.64 -13.77 -38.51
CA SER A 8 44.46 -14.37 -39.13
C SER A 8 43.30 -13.36 -39.15
N ARG A 9 42.93 -12.94 -40.36
CA ARG A 9 41.79 -12.08 -40.73
C ARG A 9 40.40 -12.70 -40.46
N LYS A 10 40.25 -13.62 -39.50
CA LYS A 10 39.02 -14.42 -39.30
C LYS A 10 38.45 -14.40 -37.87
N LEU A 11 38.49 -13.27 -37.17
CA LEU A 11 37.73 -13.06 -35.93
C LEU A 11 36.96 -11.73 -35.93
N LEU A 12 36.60 -11.26 -37.12
CA LEU A 12 35.92 -9.97 -37.32
C LEU A 12 34.39 -10.04 -37.56
N PRO A 13 33.63 -11.04 -37.05
CA PRO A 13 32.19 -10.81 -36.89
C PRO A 13 31.65 -11.21 -35.50
N PHE A 14 32.43 -11.12 -34.42
CA PHE A 14 31.91 -11.38 -33.06
C PHE A 14 31.78 -10.14 -32.15
N ILE A 15 32.16 -8.95 -32.63
CA ILE A 15 32.11 -7.68 -31.87
C ILE A 15 31.05 -6.72 -32.48
N ALA A 16 29.98 -7.26 -33.06
CA ALA A 16 28.87 -6.45 -33.59
C ALA A 16 27.50 -6.84 -33.00
N ALA A 17 27.48 -7.58 -31.90
CA ALA A 17 26.32 -7.62 -31.01
C ALA A 17 26.40 -6.47 -30.00
N CYS A 18 26.60 -5.24 -30.50
CA CYS A 18 26.41 -4.04 -29.70
C CYS A 18 24.93 -3.95 -29.34
N ALA A 19 24.63 -4.45 -28.14
CA ALA A 19 23.67 -3.88 -27.21
C ALA A 19 22.60 -2.99 -27.88
N VAL A 20 21.59 -3.62 -28.47
CA VAL A 20 20.27 -2.99 -28.52
C VAL A 20 19.81 -2.96 -27.07
N VAL A 21 20.21 -1.94 -26.32
CA VAL A 21 19.60 -1.61 -25.04
C VAL A 21 18.22 -1.10 -25.38
N SER A 22 17.28 -2.03 -25.57
CA SER A 22 15.87 -1.68 -25.57
C SER A 22 15.63 -0.91 -24.28
N SER A 23 15.26 0.35 -24.41
CA SER A 23 14.88 1.17 -23.27
C SER A 23 13.63 0.53 -22.68
N VAL A 24 13.78 -0.24 -21.60
CA VAL A 24 12.63 -0.77 -20.86
C VAL A 24 11.98 0.44 -20.19
N SER A 25 10.83 0.86 -20.70
CA SER A 25 9.99 1.85 -20.05
C SER A 25 8.89 1.13 -19.29
N ALA A 26 8.78 1.39 -18.00
CA ALA A 26 7.59 1.05 -17.23
C ALA A 26 6.62 2.24 -17.33
N ASP A 27 5.54 2.06 -18.07
CA ASP A 27 4.50 3.09 -18.26
C ASP A 27 3.56 3.22 -17.03
N GLU A 28 3.52 2.19 -16.18
CA GLU A 28 2.59 2.06 -15.06
C GLU A 28 3.32 1.72 -13.75
N GLY A 29 2.69 2.04 -12.61
CA GLY A 29 3.24 1.74 -11.29
C GLY A 29 2.31 2.16 -10.15
N MET A 30 2.47 1.51 -8.99
CA MET A 30 1.85 1.95 -7.74
C MET A 30 2.77 2.97 -7.07
N TRP A 31 2.44 4.25 -7.23
CA TRP A 31 3.26 5.36 -6.75
C TRP A 31 2.97 5.70 -5.29
N LEU A 32 3.99 6.15 -4.56
CA LEU A 32 3.82 6.59 -3.18
C LEU A 32 3.15 7.97 -3.13
N PHE A 33 2.34 8.22 -2.11
CA PHE A 33 1.74 9.55 -1.89
C PHE A 33 2.78 10.67 -1.72
N ASN A 34 3.95 10.35 -1.15
CA ASN A 34 5.05 11.30 -0.97
C ASN A 34 6.03 11.36 -2.16
N ASN A 35 5.80 10.57 -3.22
CA ASN A 35 6.58 10.62 -4.46
C ASN A 35 5.71 10.32 -5.69
N PRO A 36 4.67 11.14 -5.97
CA PRO A 36 3.81 10.94 -7.12
C PRO A 36 4.52 11.34 -8.43
N PRO A 37 4.19 10.71 -9.57
CA PRO A 37 4.85 10.96 -10.85
C PRO A 37 4.28 12.21 -11.53
N LEU A 38 4.45 13.39 -10.91
CA LEU A 38 3.81 14.64 -11.33
C LEU A 38 4.07 15.00 -12.80
N LYS A 39 5.28 14.74 -13.29
CA LYS A 39 5.64 14.96 -14.70
C LYS A 39 4.75 14.11 -15.64
N GLN A 40 4.57 12.84 -15.32
CA GLN A 40 3.75 11.92 -16.12
C GLN A 40 2.26 12.33 -16.05
N PHE A 41 1.78 12.73 -14.87
CA PHE A 41 0.41 13.24 -14.71
C PHE A 41 0.14 14.43 -15.61
N LYS A 42 1.07 15.38 -15.68
CA LYS A 42 0.97 16.55 -16.54
C LYS A 42 1.01 16.18 -18.02
N GLU A 43 2.05 15.47 -18.45
CA GLU A 43 2.32 15.23 -19.88
C GLU A 43 1.27 14.30 -20.52
N LYS A 44 0.81 13.27 -19.80
CA LYS A 44 -0.11 12.26 -20.33
C LYS A 44 -1.59 12.57 -20.05
N TYR A 45 -1.89 13.17 -18.91
CA TYR A 45 -3.27 13.36 -18.44
C TYR A 45 -3.67 14.83 -18.24
N GLN A 46 -2.76 15.78 -18.49
CA GLN A 46 -3.00 17.22 -18.28
C GLN A 46 -3.46 17.52 -16.84
N PHE A 47 -2.98 16.73 -15.89
CA PHE A 47 -3.35 16.80 -14.49
C PHE A 47 -2.16 17.21 -13.63
N GLU A 48 -2.32 18.29 -12.87
CA GLU A 48 -1.28 18.85 -11.99
C GLU A 48 -1.85 19.00 -10.58
N PRO A 49 -1.85 17.93 -9.77
CA PRO A 49 -2.38 18.01 -8.41
C PRO A 49 -1.49 18.89 -7.53
N THR A 50 -2.13 19.73 -6.71
CA THR A 50 -1.41 20.50 -5.69
C THR A 50 -1.00 19.60 -4.53
N PRO A 51 0.00 20.02 -3.71
CA PRO A 51 0.33 19.30 -2.47
C PRO A 51 -0.88 19.10 -1.55
N GLN A 52 -1.75 20.11 -1.43
CA GLN A 52 -2.97 20.06 -0.62
C GLN A 52 -3.98 19.06 -1.19
N TRP A 53 -4.07 18.94 -2.52
CA TRP A 53 -4.93 17.96 -3.17
C TRP A 53 -4.45 16.53 -2.87
N LEU A 54 -3.14 16.28 -2.95
CA LEU A 54 -2.55 14.97 -2.63
C LEU A 54 -2.72 14.61 -1.16
N GLU A 55 -2.53 15.58 -0.26
CA GLU A 55 -2.77 15.39 1.17
C GLU A 55 -4.24 15.05 1.45
N HIS A 56 -5.17 15.76 0.80
CA HIS A 56 -6.59 15.48 0.90
C HIS A 56 -6.94 14.07 0.40
N LEU A 57 -6.38 13.66 -0.76
CA LEU A 57 -6.54 12.32 -1.29
C LEU A 57 -6.02 11.25 -0.32
N GLN A 58 -4.82 11.45 0.21
CA GLN A 58 -4.19 10.53 1.17
C GLN A 58 -5.06 10.38 2.42
N LYS A 59 -5.52 11.49 3.01
CA LYS A 59 -6.28 11.50 4.27
C LYS A 59 -7.74 11.09 4.11
N SER A 60 -8.26 11.08 2.88
CA SER A 60 -9.59 10.57 2.57
C SER A 60 -9.59 9.07 2.24
N SER A 61 -8.41 8.50 1.96
CA SER A 61 -8.23 7.08 1.64
C SER A 61 -8.10 6.24 2.92
N VAL A 62 -8.74 5.08 2.93
CA VAL A 62 -8.86 4.21 4.11
C VAL A 62 -8.40 2.78 3.77
N ARG A 63 -7.56 2.19 4.63
CA ARG A 63 -7.21 0.77 4.58
C ARG A 63 -8.05 -0.01 5.59
N PHE A 64 -8.65 -1.10 5.13
CA PHE A 64 -9.36 -2.06 5.99
C PHE A 64 -8.38 -3.13 6.48
N ASN A 65 -8.38 -3.44 7.77
CA ASN A 65 -7.50 -4.49 8.33
C ASN A 65 -7.83 -5.90 7.81
N SER A 66 -9.08 -6.13 7.40
CA SER A 66 -9.55 -7.35 6.74
C SER A 66 -9.05 -7.51 5.28
N GLY A 67 -8.36 -6.49 4.75
CA GLY A 67 -8.00 -6.40 3.34
C GLY A 67 -8.96 -5.50 2.58
N GLY A 68 -8.48 -4.87 1.50
CA GLY A 68 -9.26 -3.90 0.72
C GLY A 68 -9.04 -2.45 1.14
N SER A 69 -9.62 -1.55 0.35
CA SER A 69 -9.52 -0.09 0.50
C SER A 69 -10.89 0.54 0.46
N GLY A 70 -11.03 1.73 1.05
CA GLY A 70 -12.22 2.54 0.95
C GLY A 70 -11.89 4.03 1.02
N SER A 71 -12.92 4.86 1.10
CA SER A 71 -12.74 6.30 1.23
C SER A 71 -13.82 6.94 2.10
N PHE A 72 -13.46 7.99 2.82
CA PHE A 72 -14.44 8.89 3.41
C PHE A 72 -15.18 9.65 2.32
N VAL A 73 -16.51 9.67 2.41
CA VAL A 73 -17.39 10.37 1.46
C VAL A 73 -18.31 11.38 2.16
N SER A 74 -18.14 11.58 3.47
CA SER A 74 -18.82 12.64 4.20
C SER A 74 -17.96 13.18 5.33
N ALA A 75 -18.22 14.43 5.72
CA ALA A 75 -17.60 15.07 6.89
C ALA A 75 -17.96 14.39 8.23
N ASN A 76 -18.98 13.51 8.21
CA ASN A 76 -19.49 12.81 9.38
C ASN A 76 -18.93 11.40 9.54
N GLY A 77 -17.93 11.01 8.74
CA GLY A 77 -17.25 9.72 8.88
C GLY A 77 -17.84 8.57 8.07
N LEU A 78 -18.80 8.81 7.17
CA LEU A 78 -19.26 7.78 6.24
C LEU A 78 -18.12 7.32 5.34
N VAL A 79 -17.84 6.02 5.35
CA VAL A 79 -16.83 5.36 4.51
C VAL A 79 -17.53 4.43 3.52
N ILE A 80 -17.10 4.47 2.26
CA ILE A 80 -17.51 3.48 1.24
C ILE A 80 -16.38 2.51 0.96
N THR A 81 -16.75 1.27 0.68
CA THR A 81 -15.86 0.20 0.21
C THR A 81 -16.68 -0.77 -0.66
N ASN A 82 -16.03 -1.75 -1.29
CA ASN A 82 -16.75 -2.79 -2.02
C ASN A 82 -17.47 -3.75 -1.08
N HIS A 83 -18.56 -4.35 -1.56
CA HIS A 83 -19.34 -5.31 -0.76
C HIS A 83 -18.49 -6.49 -0.28
N HIS A 84 -17.64 -7.07 -1.13
CA HIS A 84 -16.78 -8.20 -0.75
C HIS A 84 -15.76 -7.84 0.36
N VAL A 85 -15.36 -6.58 0.48
CA VAL A 85 -14.48 -6.10 1.56
C VAL A 85 -15.24 -6.10 2.90
N GLY A 86 -16.52 -5.74 2.87
CA GLY A 86 -17.41 -5.75 4.04
C GLY A 86 -18.11 -7.08 4.32
N ALA A 87 -17.97 -8.09 3.45
CA ALA A 87 -18.74 -9.33 3.50
C ALA A 87 -18.52 -10.11 4.81
N ASP A 88 -17.28 -10.17 5.30
CA ASP A 88 -16.95 -10.82 6.57
C ASP A 88 -17.64 -10.12 7.77
N ALA A 89 -17.69 -8.78 7.77
CA ALA A 89 -18.40 -8.03 8.80
C ALA A 89 -19.92 -8.26 8.75
N LEU A 90 -20.51 -8.32 7.54
CA LEU A 90 -21.93 -8.65 7.34
C LEU A 90 -22.24 -10.07 7.82
N GLN A 91 -21.35 -11.03 7.52
CA GLN A 91 -21.51 -12.41 7.94
C GLN A 91 -21.45 -12.54 9.47
N LYS A 92 -20.49 -11.88 10.13
CA LYS A 92 -20.38 -11.87 11.60
C LYS A 92 -21.54 -11.14 12.28
N ALA A 93 -22.12 -10.15 11.63
CA ALA A 93 -23.31 -9.45 12.13
C ALA A 93 -24.60 -10.28 11.96
N SER A 94 -24.60 -11.27 11.08
CA SER A 94 -25.77 -12.11 10.78
C SER A 94 -26.10 -13.08 11.92
N SER A 95 -27.35 -13.53 11.98
CA SER A 95 -27.85 -14.55 12.90
C SER A 95 -28.67 -15.61 12.16
N GLU A 96 -29.22 -16.59 12.90
CA GLU A 96 -30.17 -17.56 12.33
C GLU A 96 -31.44 -16.89 11.77
N GLN A 97 -31.83 -15.74 12.33
CA GLN A 97 -33.04 -15.01 11.95
C GLN A 97 -32.78 -13.96 10.85
N HIS A 98 -31.55 -13.44 10.74
CA HIS A 98 -31.21 -12.37 9.81
C HIS A 98 -29.88 -12.64 9.12
N ASN A 99 -29.91 -12.85 7.81
CA ASN A 99 -28.70 -13.05 7.02
C ASN A 99 -28.38 -11.76 6.23
N TYR A 100 -27.66 -10.83 6.85
CA TYR A 100 -27.32 -9.54 6.26
C TYR A 100 -26.38 -9.65 5.06
N LEU A 101 -25.59 -10.73 4.96
CA LEU A 101 -24.78 -10.96 3.77
C LEU A 101 -25.69 -11.23 2.56
N LYS A 102 -26.69 -12.10 2.73
CA LYS A 102 -27.61 -12.50 1.66
C LYS A 102 -28.66 -11.42 1.36
N GLU A 103 -29.30 -10.90 2.40
CA GLU A 103 -30.48 -10.03 2.33
C GLU A 103 -30.14 -8.53 2.36
N GLY A 104 -28.86 -8.19 2.49
CA GLY A 104 -28.42 -6.81 2.64
C GLY A 104 -28.77 -6.22 4.01
N PHE A 105 -28.46 -4.94 4.17
CA PHE A 105 -28.72 -4.21 5.41
C PHE A 105 -28.85 -2.72 5.14
N TYR A 106 -29.70 -2.03 5.89
CA TYR A 106 -29.81 -0.57 5.86
C TYR A 106 -30.21 -0.01 7.22
N ALA A 107 -29.33 0.80 7.81
CA ALA A 107 -29.62 1.59 8.99
C ALA A 107 -30.22 2.94 8.60
N LYS A 108 -31.46 3.22 9.04
CA LYS A 108 -32.12 4.52 8.81
C LYS A 108 -31.58 5.63 9.70
N THR A 109 -31.00 5.26 10.84
CA THR A 109 -30.46 6.16 11.86
C THR A 109 -29.15 5.62 12.41
N ARG A 110 -28.32 6.48 13.02
CA ARG A 110 -27.01 6.08 13.57
C ARG A 110 -27.11 5.01 14.66
N ASP A 111 -28.18 5.05 15.46
CA ASP A 111 -28.38 4.09 16.54
C ASP A 111 -28.73 2.69 16.03
N GLN A 112 -29.11 2.57 14.75
CA GLN A 112 -29.34 1.28 14.09
C GLN A 112 -28.08 0.73 13.42
N GLU A 113 -26.99 1.50 13.32
CA GLU A 113 -25.74 1.02 12.72
C GLU A 113 -25.16 -0.13 13.54
N ILE A 114 -24.81 -1.23 12.87
CA ILE A 114 -24.32 -2.43 13.55
C ILE A 114 -22.81 -2.32 13.73
N LYS A 115 -22.34 -2.37 14.98
CA LYS A 115 -20.90 -2.37 15.27
C LYS A 115 -20.24 -3.65 14.75
N CYS A 116 -19.15 -3.50 14.02
CA CYS A 116 -18.30 -4.60 13.59
C CYS A 116 -17.47 -5.13 14.77
N ALA A 117 -17.33 -6.47 14.88
CA ALA A 117 -16.64 -7.08 16.01
C ALA A 117 -15.11 -6.89 15.99
N ASP A 118 -14.48 -6.98 14.81
CA ASP A 118 -13.02 -7.02 14.64
C ASP A 118 -12.52 -6.23 13.42
N LEU A 119 -13.31 -5.26 12.97
CA LEU A 119 -12.95 -4.37 11.87
C LEU A 119 -12.26 -3.11 12.38
N GLU A 120 -11.13 -2.79 11.74
CA GLU A 120 -10.35 -1.59 11.99
C GLU A 120 -10.10 -0.85 10.67
N LEU A 121 -10.30 0.47 10.69
CA LEU A 121 -9.98 1.36 9.58
C LEU A 121 -8.71 2.15 9.88
N ASN A 122 -7.78 2.18 8.93
CA ASN A 122 -6.50 2.86 9.05
C ASN A 122 -6.38 3.96 8.00
N VAL A 123 -6.13 5.19 8.45
CA VAL A 123 -5.91 6.36 7.58
C VAL A 123 -4.45 6.75 7.63
N LEU A 124 -3.79 6.81 6.47
CA LEU A 124 -2.39 7.20 6.39
C LEU A 124 -2.26 8.71 6.64
N MET A 125 -1.66 9.08 7.76
CA MET A 125 -1.50 10.48 8.18
C MET A 125 -0.21 11.10 7.67
N SER A 126 0.90 10.33 7.65
CA SER A 126 2.19 10.79 7.17
C SER A 126 3.10 9.64 6.75
N ILE A 127 4.02 9.93 5.84
CA ILE A 127 5.13 9.06 5.45
C ILE A 127 6.43 9.83 5.74
N GLU A 128 7.40 9.17 6.39
CA GLU A 128 8.72 9.71 6.67
C GLU A 128 9.80 8.73 6.18
N ASP A 129 10.79 9.22 5.42
CA ASP A 129 11.92 8.38 5.03
C ASP A 129 12.87 8.19 6.21
N VAL A 130 13.03 6.94 6.65
CA VAL A 130 13.92 6.55 7.76
C VAL A 130 15.04 5.63 7.29
N THR A 131 15.28 5.54 5.98
CA THR A 131 16.25 4.64 5.34
C THR A 131 17.65 4.82 5.93
N ALA A 132 18.10 6.06 6.08
CA ALA A 132 19.41 6.36 6.65
C ALA A 132 19.56 5.83 8.08
N ARG A 133 18.49 5.93 8.89
CA ARG A 133 18.50 5.47 10.29
C ARG A 133 18.51 3.95 10.38
N VAL A 134 17.74 3.27 9.55
CA VAL A 134 17.71 1.79 9.49
C VAL A 134 19.05 1.25 8.99
N ASN A 135 19.62 1.84 7.94
CA ASN A 135 20.90 1.41 7.38
C ASN A 135 22.08 1.72 8.31
N GLY A 136 22.03 2.84 9.03
CA GLY A 136 23.07 3.23 10.00
C GLY A 136 23.21 2.28 11.19
N ALA A 137 22.21 1.42 11.45
CA ALA A 137 22.30 0.38 12.48
C ALA A 137 23.25 -0.77 12.10
N VAL A 138 23.50 -0.97 10.80
CA VAL A 138 24.33 -2.05 10.28
C VAL A 138 25.77 -1.57 10.16
N LYS A 139 26.68 -2.23 10.88
CA LYS A 139 28.11 -1.90 10.86
C LYS A 139 28.86 -2.83 9.90
N GLN A 140 29.96 -2.33 9.34
CA GLN A 140 30.85 -3.13 8.51
C GLN A 140 31.40 -4.33 9.30
N GLY A 141 31.42 -5.50 8.67
CA GLY A 141 31.91 -6.75 9.28
C GLY A 141 30.88 -7.54 10.10
N MET A 142 29.63 -7.06 10.22
CA MET A 142 28.55 -7.86 10.78
C MET A 142 28.24 -9.07 9.88
N SER A 143 27.91 -10.22 10.50
CA SER A 143 27.30 -11.33 9.78
C SER A 143 25.92 -10.93 9.25
N ALA A 144 25.40 -11.69 8.29
CA ALA A 144 24.06 -11.44 7.73
C ALA A 144 22.97 -11.42 8.82
N ASP A 145 23.03 -12.40 9.75
CA ASP A 145 22.07 -12.51 10.85
C ASP A 145 22.18 -11.34 11.83
N ALA A 146 23.41 -10.93 12.18
CA ALA A 146 23.63 -9.78 13.06
C ALA A 146 23.13 -8.47 12.42
N ALA A 147 23.34 -8.30 11.11
CA ALA A 147 22.83 -7.16 10.36
C ALA A 147 21.29 -7.14 10.29
N ALA A 148 20.65 -8.31 10.11
CA ALA A 148 19.19 -8.43 10.12
C ALA A 148 18.60 -8.11 11.51
N ALA A 149 19.22 -8.60 12.58
CA ALA A 149 18.83 -8.29 13.96
C ALA A 149 19.01 -6.79 14.28
N ALA A 150 20.10 -6.17 13.81
CA ALA A 150 20.35 -4.74 13.97
C ALA A 150 19.27 -3.88 13.29
N ARG A 151 18.90 -4.21 12.04
CA ARG A 151 17.81 -3.54 11.32
C ARG A 151 16.47 -3.69 12.04
N THR A 152 16.14 -4.90 12.47
CA THR A 152 14.89 -5.19 13.21
C THR A 152 14.81 -4.38 14.49
N SER A 153 15.91 -4.29 15.23
CA SER A 153 15.98 -3.51 16.47
C SER A 153 15.82 -2.01 16.21
N ALA A 154 16.46 -1.48 15.15
CA ALA A 154 16.34 -0.09 14.76
C ALA A 154 14.89 0.26 14.33
N ILE A 155 14.25 -0.63 13.56
CA ILE A 155 12.84 -0.49 13.17
C ILE A 155 11.94 -0.44 14.40
N ALA A 156 12.04 -1.41 15.31
CA ALA A 156 11.23 -1.45 16.52
C ALA A 156 11.40 -0.19 17.38
N GLN A 157 12.63 0.34 17.45
CA GLN A 157 12.91 1.59 18.15
C GLN A 157 12.25 2.80 17.46
N ILE A 158 12.35 2.92 16.14
CA ILE A 158 11.70 3.99 15.36
C ILE A 158 10.18 3.99 15.57
N GLU A 159 9.56 2.81 15.47
CA GLU A 159 8.12 2.64 15.62
C GLU A 159 7.67 3.01 17.04
N LYS A 160 8.40 2.53 18.06
CA LYS A 160 8.14 2.84 19.46
C LYS A 160 8.21 4.35 19.73
N GLU A 161 9.31 5.00 19.35
CA GLU A 161 9.50 6.44 19.55
C GLU A 161 8.42 7.26 18.84
N SER A 162 8.06 6.86 17.60
CA SER A 162 7.00 7.51 16.84
C SER A 162 5.64 7.36 17.51
N LYS A 163 5.31 6.15 17.99
CA LYS A 163 4.06 5.88 18.70
C LYS A 163 3.98 6.66 20.01
N GLU A 164 5.06 6.69 20.80
CA GLU A 164 5.12 7.46 22.05
C GLU A 164 4.96 8.96 21.81
N LYS A 165 5.56 9.49 20.74
CA LYS A 165 5.49 10.92 20.40
C LYS A 165 4.13 11.35 19.84
N THR A 166 3.49 10.50 19.02
CA THR A 166 2.33 10.92 18.20
C THR A 166 1.02 10.26 18.60
N GLY A 167 1.07 9.14 19.35
CA GLY A 167 -0.09 8.29 19.61
C GLY A 167 -0.59 7.51 18.39
N LEU A 168 -0.03 7.74 17.20
CA LEU A 168 -0.45 7.07 15.97
C LEU A 168 0.19 5.67 15.87
N ARG A 169 -0.55 4.74 15.25
CA ARG A 169 0.04 3.46 14.82
C ARG A 169 1.19 3.77 13.87
N SER A 170 2.34 3.21 14.14
CA SER A 170 3.60 3.57 13.50
C SER A 170 4.25 2.29 12.98
N ASP A 171 4.30 2.15 11.66
CA ASP A 171 4.78 0.94 11.00
C ASP A 171 5.91 1.35 10.03
N VAL A 172 7.10 0.77 10.15
CA VAL A 172 8.16 0.95 9.15
C VAL A 172 7.94 -0.04 8.01
N VAL A 173 7.78 0.50 6.81
CA VAL A 173 7.56 -0.25 5.58
C VAL A 173 8.87 -0.33 4.80
N THR A 174 9.32 -1.55 4.52
CA THR A 174 10.44 -1.82 3.63
C THR A 174 9.97 -1.74 2.18
N LEU A 175 10.59 -0.88 1.39
CA LEU A 175 10.27 -0.65 -0.01
C LEU A 175 11.43 -1.09 -0.91
N TYR A 176 11.13 -1.40 -2.16
CA TYR A 176 12.11 -1.71 -3.20
C TYR A 176 13.10 -2.81 -2.80
N GLN A 177 12.59 -3.91 -2.22
CA GLN A 177 13.41 -5.04 -1.76
C GLN A 177 14.53 -4.65 -0.78
N GLY A 178 14.28 -3.64 0.06
CA GLY A 178 15.27 -3.11 1.02
C GLY A 178 16.02 -1.88 0.53
N GLY A 179 15.71 -1.37 -0.67
CA GLY A 179 16.27 -0.11 -1.17
C GLY A 179 15.85 1.13 -0.37
N ALA A 180 14.68 1.09 0.29
CA ALA A 180 14.24 2.15 1.18
C ALA A 180 13.45 1.60 2.39
N SER A 181 13.41 2.38 3.47
CA SER A 181 12.59 2.13 4.65
C SER A 181 11.86 3.40 5.03
N HIS A 182 10.54 3.38 4.97
CA HIS A 182 9.70 4.54 5.27
C HIS A 182 8.82 4.25 6.50
N LEU A 183 8.77 5.17 7.44
CA LEU A 183 7.85 5.14 8.58
C LEU A 183 6.48 5.68 8.16
N TYR A 184 5.46 4.84 8.25
CA TYR A 184 4.07 5.16 7.97
C TYR A 184 3.34 5.35 9.30
N ARG A 185 2.65 6.49 9.45
CA ARG A 185 1.83 6.78 10.64
C ARG A 185 0.36 6.74 10.29
N TYR A 186 -0.40 5.94 11.00
CA TYR A 186 -1.82 5.72 10.77
C TYR A 186 -2.68 6.22 11.93
N LYS A 187 -3.78 6.90 11.60
CA LYS A 187 -4.90 7.08 12.53
C LYS A 187 -5.78 5.83 12.43
N ARG A 188 -5.92 5.14 13.56
CA ARG A 188 -6.72 3.93 13.72
C ARG A 188 -8.13 4.31 14.19
N TYR A 189 -9.15 3.68 13.58
CA TYR A 189 -10.52 3.66 14.05
C TYR A 189 -10.95 2.22 14.30
N ASP A 190 -11.42 1.92 15.50
CA ASP A 190 -11.81 0.59 15.97
C ASP A 190 -13.27 0.50 16.44
N ASP A 191 -14.01 1.62 16.43
CA ASP A 191 -15.49 1.62 16.39
C ASP A 191 -15.93 1.87 14.95
N VAL A 192 -16.06 0.79 14.19
CA VAL A 192 -16.50 0.78 12.80
C VAL A 192 -17.87 0.13 12.74
N ARG A 193 -18.81 0.72 11.99
CA ARG A 193 -20.20 0.25 11.94
C ARG A 193 -20.70 0.09 10.53
N ILE A 194 -21.53 -0.92 10.33
CA ILE A 194 -22.24 -1.20 9.08
C ILE A 194 -23.42 -0.24 9.00
N VAL A 195 -23.47 0.54 7.94
CA VAL A 195 -24.55 1.49 7.65
C VAL A 195 -25.48 0.94 6.57
N PHE A 196 -24.89 0.40 5.51
CA PHE A 196 -25.62 -0.08 4.34
C PHE A 196 -24.84 -1.18 3.63
N ALA A 197 -25.55 -2.19 3.14
CA ALA A 197 -25.07 -3.17 2.18
C ALA A 197 -26.23 -3.59 1.26
N PRO A 198 -26.03 -3.60 -0.07
CA PRO A 198 -27.02 -4.19 -0.97
C PRO A 198 -27.08 -5.72 -0.79
N GLU A 199 -28.12 -6.36 -1.32
CA GLU A 199 -28.27 -7.82 -1.30
C GLU A 199 -27.12 -8.49 -2.07
N GLN A 200 -26.73 -9.70 -1.66
CA GLN A 200 -25.63 -10.44 -2.30
C GLN A 200 -25.84 -10.62 -3.80
N GLN A 201 -27.08 -10.85 -4.23
CA GLN A 201 -27.40 -11.04 -5.65
C GLN A 201 -27.10 -9.79 -6.50
N MET A 202 -27.27 -8.59 -5.92
CA MET A 202 -26.91 -7.34 -6.57
C MET A 202 -25.40 -7.11 -6.51
N ALA A 203 -24.80 -7.37 -5.35
CA ALA A 203 -23.39 -7.08 -5.08
C ALA A 203 -22.39 -8.02 -5.76
N PHE A 204 -22.79 -9.27 -5.96
CA PHE A 204 -22.01 -10.35 -6.57
C PHE A 204 -22.78 -10.95 -7.74
N TYR A 205 -23.39 -10.07 -8.54
CA TYR A 205 -24.06 -10.43 -9.78
C TYR A 205 -23.05 -11.07 -10.74
N GLY A 206 -23.44 -12.16 -11.40
CA GLY A 206 -22.53 -12.97 -12.21
C GLY A 206 -21.85 -14.09 -11.43
N GLY A 207 -21.55 -13.86 -10.15
CA GLY A 207 -20.91 -14.82 -9.26
C GLY A 207 -19.45 -15.09 -9.63
N ASP A 208 -18.90 -16.22 -9.20
CA ASP A 208 -17.54 -16.65 -9.52
C ASP A 208 -17.19 -16.69 -11.03
N PRO A 209 -18.13 -16.93 -11.97
CA PRO A 209 -17.85 -16.83 -13.40
C PRO A 209 -17.46 -15.44 -13.94
N ASP A 210 -17.85 -14.35 -13.27
CA ASP A 210 -17.58 -12.96 -13.66
C ASP A 210 -16.43 -12.35 -12.83
#